data_AF-A0A3L6SZD4-F1
#
_entry.id   AF-A0A3L6SZD4-F1
#
_cell.length_a   1.000
_cell.length_b   1.000
_cell.length_c   1.000
_cell.angle_alpha   90.00
_cell.angle_beta   90.00
_cell.angle_gamma   90.00
#
_symmetry.space_group_name_H-M   'P 1'
#
loop_
_entity.id
_entity.type
_entity.pdbx_description
1 polymer ?
#
loop_
_entity_poly.entity_id
_entity_poly.type
_entity_poly.pdbx_seq_one_letter_code
_entity_poly.pdbx_strand_id
1 'polypeptide(L)'
;MEKKNFSSNLKLGKFRTLLKNLNKDQKDLVKACGFGSILDFDCSEAPRSVSFWLAKRFDVHSSTVNLQNRSSFVLNPFTVHQILGIPLAGRKIPTRASKSVKDVIGDATGTATVAPTVDHLFSLLNSELT
;
A
#
# COMPACT_ATOMS: atom_id res chain seq x y z
N MET A 1 22.92 -14.41 14.60
CA MET A 1 22.00 -13.42 14.00
C MET A 1 20.87 -14.15 13.31
N GLU A 2 19.65 -14.09 13.86
CA GLU A 2 18.45 -14.68 13.24
C GLU A 2 18.14 -14.01 11.91
N LYS A 3 17.99 -14.80 10.85
CA LYS A 3 17.42 -14.35 9.57
C LYS A 3 15.92 -14.12 9.77
N LYS A 4 15.52 -12.93 10.22
CA LYS A 4 14.11 -12.52 10.17
C LYS A 4 13.70 -12.40 8.71
N ASN A 5 12.88 -13.34 8.26
CA ASN A 5 12.34 -13.34 6.90
C ASN A 5 11.26 -12.25 6.83
N PHE A 6 11.55 -11.15 6.13
CA PHE A 6 10.56 -10.12 5.85
C PHE A 6 9.60 -10.68 4.79
N SER A 7 8.45 -11.19 5.23
CA SER A 7 7.38 -11.66 4.35
C SER A 7 6.32 -10.56 4.25
N SER A 8 6.28 -9.85 3.13
CA SER A 8 5.14 -9.02 2.79
C SER A 8 4.13 -9.86 2.02
N ASN A 9 2.90 -9.96 2.53
CA ASN A 9 1.78 -10.57 1.78
C ASN A 9 1.37 -9.75 0.54
N LEU A 10 1.91 -8.54 0.38
CA LEU A 10 1.71 -7.71 -0.80
C LEU A 10 2.49 -8.29 -1.99
N LYS A 11 1.77 -8.88 -2.95
CA LYS A 11 2.31 -9.31 -4.24
C LYS A 11 2.26 -8.14 -5.22
N LEU A 12 3.37 -7.43 -5.41
CA LEU A 12 3.44 -6.21 -6.23
C LEU A 12 2.94 -6.44 -7.66
N GLY A 13 3.29 -7.57 -8.29
CA GLY A 13 2.76 -7.92 -9.61
C GLY A 13 1.24 -8.05 -9.65
N LYS A 14 0.63 -8.71 -8.66
CA LYS A 14 -0.83 -8.78 -8.54
C LYS A 14 -1.42 -7.38 -8.32
N PHE A 15 -0.81 -6.58 -7.45
CA PHE A 15 -1.28 -5.23 -7.17
C PHE A 15 -1.22 -4.31 -8.41
N ARG A 16 -0.13 -4.38 -9.19
CA ARG A 16 0.00 -3.70 -10.49
C ARG A 16 -1.10 -4.10 -11.46
N THR A 17 -1.38 -5.40 -11.59
CA THR A 17 -2.47 -5.89 -12.46
C THR A 17 -3.82 -5.38 -12.00
N LEU A 18 -4.06 -5.30 -10.69
CA LEU A 18 -5.30 -4.76 -10.11
C LEU A 18 -5.53 -3.32 -10.55
N LEU A 19 -4.53 -2.46 -10.38
CA LEU A 19 -4.61 -1.05 -10.73
C LEU A 19 -4.84 -0.81 -12.22
N LYS A 20 -4.24 -1.65 -13.08
CA LYS A 20 -4.44 -1.59 -14.54
C LYS A 20 -5.88 -1.93 -14.94
N ASN A 21 -6.48 -2.92 -14.27
CA ASN A 21 -7.82 -3.42 -14.56
C ASN A 21 -8.96 -2.58 -13.96
N LEU A 22 -8.66 -1.56 -13.15
CA LEU A 22 -9.69 -0.63 -12.69
C LEU A 22 -10.32 0.10 -13.88
N ASN A 23 -11.65 0.18 -13.89
CA ASN A 23 -12.39 0.95 -14.87
C ASN A 23 -12.24 2.47 -14.62
N LYS A 24 -12.79 3.30 -15.51
CA LYS A 24 -12.64 4.76 -15.43
C LYS A 24 -13.21 5.32 -14.12
N ASP A 25 -14.42 4.91 -13.74
CA ASP A 25 -15.11 5.42 -12.55
C ASP A 25 -14.39 5.02 -11.26
N GLN A 26 -13.90 3.77 -11.21
CA GLN A 26 -13.06 3.27 -10.11
C GLN A 26 -11.75 4.06 -9.99
N LYS A 27 -11.10 4.37 -11.12
CA LYS A 27 -9.88 5.21 -11.13
C LYS A 27 -10.16 6.64 -10.65
N ASP A 28 -11.30 7.21 -11.03
CA ASP A 28 -11.68 8.56 -10.62
C ASP A 28 -12.04 8.61 -9.13
N LEU A 29 -12.67 7.56 -8.57
CA LEU A 29 -12.85 7.40 -7.12
C LEU A 29 -11.52 7.32 -6.36
N VAL A 30 -10.55 6.55 -6.86
CA VAL A 30 -9.20 6.45 -6.24
C VAL A 30 -8.52 7.82 -6.18
N LYS A 31 -8.63 8.61 -7.26
CA LYS A 31 -8.11 9.99 -7.29
C LYS A 31 -8.86 10.90 -6.31
N ALA A 32 -10.20 10.82 -6.26
CA ALA A 32 -11.01 11.62 -5.34
C ALA A 32 -10.70 11.32 -3.87
N CYS A 33 -10.33 10.08 -3.55
CA CYS A 33 -9.86 9.66 -2.22
C CYS A 33 -8.42 10.13 -1.88
N GLY A 34 -7.73 10.81 -2.79
CA GLY A 34 -6.35 11.29 -2.59
C GLY A 34 -5.26 10.26 -2.90
N PHE A 35 -5.63 9.08 -3.42
CA PHE A 35 -4.69 8.02 -3.79
C PHE A 35 -4.35 8.01 -5.28
N GLY A 36 -4.53 9.12 -5.99
CA GLY A 36 -4.34 9.18 -7.44
C GLY A 36 -2.96 8.70 -7.92
N SER A 37 -1.89 9.04 -7.18
CA SER A 37 -0.52 8.63 -7.50
C SER A 37 -0.31 7.11 -7.45
N ILE A 38 -1.17 6.36 -6.74
CA ILE A 38 -1.07 4.90 -6.69
C ILE A 38 -1.41 4.26 -8.04
N LEU A 39 -2.19 4.94 -8.89
CA LEU A 39 -2.57 4.43 -10.21
C LEU A 39 -1.37 4.36 -11.17
N ASP A 40 -0.32 5.15 -10.92
CA ASP A 40 0.92 5.14 -11.70
C ASP A 40 1.91 4.05 -11.25
N PHE A 41 1.51 3.20 -10.30
CA PHE A 41 2.32 2.11 -9.81
C PHE A 41 2.55 1.04 -10.89
N ASP A 42 3.78 0.97 -11.42
CA ASP A 42 4.15 0.03 -12.49
C ASP A 42 5.22 -1.01 -12.07
N CYS A 43 5.48 -1.14 -10.76
CA CYS A 43 6.47 -2.07 -10.23
C CYS A 43 5.90 -3.49 -10.08
N SER A 44 6.45 -4.49 -10.77
CA SER A 44 6.04 -5.90 -10.64
C SER A 44 6.72 -6.63 -9.48
N GLU A 45 7.95 -6.24 -9.17
CA GLU A 45 8.78 -6.86 -8.14
C GLU A 45 9.68 -5.81 -7.50
N ALA A 46 9.88 -5.91 -6.18
CA ALA A 46 10.91 -5.16 -5.49
C ALA A 46 12.16 -6.05 -5.44
N PRO A 47 13.24 -5.72 -6.17
CA PRO A 47 14.45 -6.52 -6.14
C PRO A 47 14.93 -6.66 -4.70
N ARG A 48 15.11 -7.89 -4.22
CA ARG A 48 15.52 -8.15 -2.83
C ARG A 48 16.80 -7.40 -2.47
N SER A 49 17.70 -7.25 -3.44
CA SER A 49 18.92 -6.47 -3.32
C SER A 49 18.65 -5.01 -2.96
N VAL A 50 17.67 -4.36 -3.60
CA VAL A 50 17.29 -2.97 -3.33
C VAL A 50 16.67 -2.85 -1.94
N SER A 51 15.73 -3.73 -1.59
CA SER A 51 15.11 -3.71 -0.25
C SER A 51 16.14 -3.92 0.86
N PHE A 52 17.06 -4.87 0.68
CA PHE A 52 18.14 -5.11 1.63
C PHE A 52 19.13 -3.95 1.70
N TRP A 53 19.45 -3.35 0.56
CA TRP A 53 20.31 -2.18 0.47
C TRP A 53 19.72 -0.98 1.21
N LEU A 54 18.43 -0.70 1.01
CA LEU A 54 17.71 0.35 1.73
C LEU A 54 17.70 0.10 3.24
N ALA A 55 17.41 -1.14 3.66
CA ALA A 55 17.40 -1.52 5.07
C ALA A 55 18.77 -1.34 5.74
N LYS A 56 19.87 -1.65 5.04
CA LYS A 56 21.25 -1.43 5.53
C LYS A 56 21.61 0.05 5.68
N ARG A 57 20.90 0.94 5.01
CA ARG A 57 21.17 2.38 4.96
C ARG A 57 20.22 3.21 5.80
N PHE A 58 19.25 2.56 6.43
CA PHE A 58 18.28 3.20 7.31
C PHE A 58 18.88 3.40 8.71
N ASP A 59 18.89 4.65 9.18
CA ASP A 59 19.17 4.99 10.56
C ASP A 59 17.87 5.08 11.36
N VAL A 60 17.77 4.25 12.40
CA VAL A 60 16.58 4.14 13.26
C VAL A 60 16.37 5.39 14.11
N HIS A 61 17.45 6.03 14.58
CA HIS A 61 17.34 7.17 15.48
C HIS A 61 16.76 8.40 14.77
N SER A 62 17.28 8.70 13.57
CA SER A 62 16.85 9.84 12.76
C SER A 62 15.70 9.50 11.80
N SER A 63 15.25 8.24 11.74
CA SER A 63 14.31 7.74 10.72
C SER A 63 14.73 8.11 9.30
N THR A 64 16.03 8.08 9.00
CA THR A 64 16.59 8.59 7.73
C THR A 64 17.21 7.48 6.91
N VAL A 65 16.98 7.50 5.59
CA VAL A 65 17.70 6.63 4.64
C VAL A 65 18.88 7.40 4.07
N ASN A 66 20.09 6.89 4.29
CA ASN A 66 21.35 7.53 3.87
C ASN A 66 21.90 6.89 2.58
N LEU A 67 21.83 7.61 1.47
CA LEU A 67 22.33 7.16 0.17
C LEU A 67 23.86 7.29 0.10
N GLN A 68 24.49 6.53 -0.80
CA GLN A 68 25.96 6.50 -0.92
C GLN A 68 26.58 7.83 -1.37
N ASN A 69 25.81 8.65 -2.07
CA ASN A 69 26.23 9.96 -2.58
C ASN A 69 26.10 11.10 -1.54
N ARG A 70 26.06 10.76 -0.24
CA ARG A 70 25.79 11.69 0.88
C ARG A 70 24.42 12.36 0.86
N SER A 71 23.54 12.01 -0.09
CA SER A 71 22.13 12.42 -0.03
C SER A 71 21.39 11.57 0.99
N SER A 72 20.39 12.16 1.63
CA SER A 72 19.54 11.44 2.57
C SER A 72 18.11 11.95 2.50
N PHE A 73 17.17 11.11 2.90
CA PHE A 73 15.78 11.54 3.08
C PHE A 73 15.20 10.94 4.35
N VAL A 74 14.43 11.76 5.06
CA VAL A 74 13.77 11.38 6.31
C VAL A 74 12.45 10.68 5.99
N LEU A 75 12.21 9.52 6.59
CA LEU A 75 10.89 8.88 6.60
C LEU A 75 10.04 9.54 7.68
N ASN A 76 9.28 10.55 7.27
CA ASN A 76 8.31 11.24 8.11
C ASN A 76 6.93 11.28 7.39
N PRO A 77 5.86 11.75 8.04
CA PRO A 77 4.54 11.84 7.43
C PRO A 77 4.52 12.67 6.14
N PHE A 78 5.37 13.70 6.02
CA PHE A 78 5.51 14.49 4.80
C PHE A 78 6.05 13.66 3.64
N THR A 79 7.11 12.89 3.87
CA THR A 79 7.67 11.98 2.86
C THR A 79 6.66 10.90 2.45
N VAL A 80 5.90 10.35 3.41
CA VAL A 80 4.84 9.39 3.11
C VAL A 80 3.73 10.03 2.27
N HIS A 81 3.33 11.26 2.60
CA HIS A 81 2.36 12.04 1.81
C HIS A 81 2.85 12.27 0.38
N GLN A 82 4.10 12.70 0.20
CA GLN A 82 4.68 12.95 -1.12
C GLN A 82 4.74 11.68 -1.98
N ILE A 83 5.05 10.52 -1.37
CA ILE A 83 5.20 9.25 -2.10
C ILE A 83 3.84 8.59 -2.37
N LEU A 84 2.97 8.52 -1.35
CA LEU A 84 1.72 7.75 -1.41
C LEU A 84 0.47 8.59 -1.65
N GLY A 85 0.59 9.93 -1.70
CA GLY A 85 -0.54 10.85 -1.81
C GLY A 85 -1.38 10.98 -0.54
N ILE A 86 -1.04 10.27 0.53
CA ILE A 86 -1.82 10.24 1.78
C ILE A 86 -1.85 11.63 2.40
N PRO A 87 -3.01 12.23 2.72
CA PRO A 87 -3.09 13.58 3.30
C PRO A 87 -2.16 13.78 4.50
N LEU A 88 -1.33 14.83 4.44
CA LEU A 88 -0.35 15.17 5.49
C LEU A 88 -1.02 15.58 6.82
N ALA A 89 -2.20 16.19 6.72
CA ALA A 89 -3.04 16.59 7.83
C ALA A 89 -4.32 15.74 7.85
N GLY A 90 -4.75 15.28 9.03
CA GLY A 90 -5.96 14.47 9.14
C GLY A 90 -6.13 13.74 10.46
N ARG A 91 -7.17 12.91 10.54
CA ARG A 91 -7.39 12.00 11.68
C ARG A 91 -6.29 10.95 11.69
N LYS A 92 -5.83 10.57 12.89
CA LYS A 92 -4.94 9.40 13.05
C LYS A 92 -5.59 8.21 12.37
N ILE A 93 -4.85 7.59 11.44
CA ILE A 93 -5.26 6.31 10.87
C ILE A 93 -5.23 5.29 12.02
N PRO A 94 -6.39 4.70 12.39
CA PRO A 94 -6.41 3.72 13.46
C PRO A 94 -5.58 2.51 13.03
N THR A 95 -4.59 2.14 13.85
CA THR A 95 -3.72 0.99 13.58
C THR A 95 -4.44 -0.35 13.71
N ARG A 96 -5.68 -0.33 14.22
CA ARG A 96 -6.59 -1.47 14.32
C ARG A 96 -7.96 -1.05 13.79
N ALA A 97 -8.47 -1.81 12.82
CA ALA A 97 -9.84 -1.68 12.39
C ALA A 97 -10.79 -2.05 13.55
N SER A 98 -11.79 -1.20 13.82
CA SER A 98 -12.87 -1.52 14.75
C SER A 98 -13.69 -2.71 14.23
N LYS A 99 -14.41 -3.37 15.14
CA LYS A 99 -15.32 -4.46 14.74
C LYS A 99 -16.33 -3.99 13.70
N SER A 100 -16.94 -2.82 13.91
CA SER A 100 -17.87 -2.21 12.95
C SER A 100 -17.29 -1.99 11.56
N VAL A 101 -16.03 -1.55 11.43
CA VAL A 101 -15.38 -1.37 10.12
C VAL A 101 -15.11 -2.72 9.47
N LYS A 102 -14.74 -3.74 10.25
CA LYS A 102 -14.55 -5.10 9.73
C LYS A 102 -15.86 -5.72 9.28
N ASP A 103 -16.94 -5.50 10.03
CA ASP A 103 -18.27 -5.99 9.70
C ASP A 103 -18.76 -5.33 8.40
N VAL A 104 -18.65 -3.99 8.28
CA VAL A 104 -19.00 -3.26 7.04
C VAL A 104 -18.18 -3.73 5.84
N ILE A 105 -16.86 -3.87 5.99
CA ILE A 105 -16.01 -4.39 4.91
C ILE A 105 -16.41 -5.82 4.58
N GLY A 106 -16.61 -6.67 5.59
CA GLY A 106 -17.00 -8.06 5.42
C GLY A 106 -18.35 -8.22 4.73
N ASP A 107 -19.33 -7.36 5.04
CA ASP A 107 -20.62 -7.33 4.37
C ASP A 107 -20.47 -6.87 2.91
N ALA A 108 -19.72 -5.78 2.68
CA ALA A 108 -19.50 -5.24 1.34
C ALA A 108 -18.64 -6.15 0.44
N THR A 109 -17.72 -6.93 1.02
CA THR A 109 -16.88 -7.87 0.28
C THR A 109 -17.41 -9.30 0.33
N GLY A 110 -18.54 -9.59 0.98
CA GLY A 110 -19.05 -10.95 1.16
C GLY A 110 -18.13 -11.85 2.00
N THR A 111 -17.19 -11.27 2.76
CA THR A 111 -16.21 -11.99 3.59
C THR A 111 -16.35 -11.60 5.07
N ALA A 112 -17.54 -11.76 5.63
CA ALA A 112 -17.87 -11.43 7.03
C ALA A 112 -16.97 -12.11 8.09
N THR A 113 -16.29 -13.21 7.73
CA THR A 113 -15.51 -14.04 8.67
C THR A 113 -14.02 -14.14 8.36
N VAL A 114 -13.58 -13.74 7.15
CA VAL A 114 -12.20 -13.91 6.67
C VAL A 114 -11.73 -12.62 6.01
N ALA A 115 -10.50 -12.18 6.30
CA ALA A 115 -9.94 -11.04 5.58
C ALA A 115 -9.88 -11.36 4.07
N PRO A 116 -10.46 -10.52 3.20
CA PRO A 116 -10.54 -10.84 1.78
C PRO A 116 -9.13 -10.99 1.20
N THR A 117 -8.93 -12.07 0.43
CA THR A 117 -7.68 -12.26 -0.30
C THR A 117 -7.60 -11.29 -1.47
N VAL A 118 -6.39 -11.01 -1.96
CA VAL A 118 -6.21 -10.17 -3.15
C VAL A 118 -7.03 -10.74 -4.33
N ASP A 119 -7.06 -12.06 -4.50
CA ASP A 119 -7.84 -12.72 -5.56
C ASP A 119 -9.35 -12.54 -5.38
N HIS A 120 -9.84 -12.50 -4.14
CA HIS A 120 -11.24 -12.18 -3.85
C HIS A 120 -11.57 -10.71 -4.17
N LEU A 121 -10.65 -9.78 -3.88
CA LEU A 121 -10.83 -8.38 -4.27
C LEU A 121 -10.87 -8.23 -5.80
N PHE A 122 -10.08 -9.04 -6.52
CA PHE A 122 -10.12 -9.10 -7.99
C PHE A 122 -11.47 -9.54 -8.54
N SER A 123 -12.14 -10.53 -7.93
CA SER A 123 -13.46 -10.96 -8.41
C SER A 123 -14.53 -9.88 -8.25
N LEU A 124 -14.44 -9.07 -7.19
CA LEU A 124 -15.38 -7.98 -6.92
C LEU A 124 -15.29 -6.83 -7.94
N LEU A 125 -14.12 -6.60 -8.53
CA LEU A 125 -13.95 -5.55 -9.54
C LEU A 125 -14.75 -5.79 -10.82
N ASN A 126 -15.11 -7.05 -11.09
CA ASN A 126 -15.80 -7.46 -12.31
C ASN A 126 -17.32 -7.63 -12.14
N SER A 127 -17.82 -7.70 -10.90
CA SER A 127 -19.22 -8.10 -10.64
C SER A 127 -20.21 -6.93 -10.50
N GLU A 128 -19.75 -5.72 -10.17
CA GLU A 128 -20.62 -4.61 -9.71
C GLU A 128 -20.84 -3.47 -10.73
N LEU A 129 -20.50 -3.66 -12.02
CA LEU A 129 -20.83 -2.69 -13.08
C LEU A 129 -21.30 -3.39 -14.38
N THR A 130 -22.36 -4.20 -14.28
CA THR A 130 -23.20 -4.55 -15.45
C THR A 130 -24.58 -3.95 -15.26
#